data_AF-A0A7S9Z1E5-F1
#
_entry.id   AF-A0A7S9Z1E5-F1
#
_cell.length_a   1.000
_cell.length_b   1.000
_cell.length_c   1.000
_cell.angle_alpha   90.00
_cell.angle_beta   90.00
_cell.angle_gamma   90.00
#
_symmetry.space_group_name_H-M   'P 1'
#
loop_
_entity.id
_entity.type
_entity.pdbx_description
1 polymer ?
#
loop_
_entity_poly.entity_id
_entity_poly.type
_entity_poly.pdbx_seq_one_letter_code
_entity_poly.pdbx_strand_id
1 'polypeptide(L)'
;MSVLVEFPGGVCREVPSQLRAIGPRQNGAPEFEQVPLNCDSHWKFEREDGRWIAVRRQGQLLALRPATPAWWHFVALMMEPERLPRAAGIEDQGVEAGLQSAA
;
A
#
# COMPACT_ATOMS: atom_id res chain seq x y z
N MET A 1 -17.79 1.01 -9.37
CA MET A 1 -18.92 0.15 -8.97
C MET A 1 -19.17 0.37 -7.49
N SER A 2 -20.43 0.32 -7.07
CA SER A 2 -20.86 0.53 -5.69
C SER A 2 -21.77 -0.61 -5.24
N VAL A 3 -21.94 -0.74 -3.93
CA VAL A 3 -22.88 -1.66 -3.31
C VAL A 3 -23.70 -0.92 -2.26
N LEU A 4 -24.96 -1.31 -2.10
CA LEU A 4 -25.85 -0.73 -1.10
C LEU A 4 -25.53 -1.29 0.29
N VAL A 5 -25.38 -0.40 1.26
CA VAL A 5 -25.09 -0.73 2.65
C VAL A 5 -26.09 -0.03 3.56
N GLU A 6 -26.63 -0.77 4.52
CA GLU A 6 -27.48 -0.23 5.58
C GLU A 6 -26.63 0.33 6.73
N PHE A 7 -26.81 1.62 7.04
CA PHE A 7 -26.16 2.31 8.15
C PHE A 7 -27.04 2.32 9.39
N PRO A 8 -26.47 2.56 10.59
CA PRO A 8 -27.26 2.73 11.80
C PRO A 8 -28.36 3.78 11.62
N GLY A 9 -29.56 3.44 12.10
CA GLY A 9 -30.77 4.23 11.84
C GLY A 9 -31.54 3.81 10.57
N GLY A 10 -31.14 2.73 9.90
CA GLY A 10 -31.85 2.15 8.75
C GLY A 10 -31.60 2.91 7.43
N VAL A 11 -30.60 3.79 7.40
CA VAL A 11 -30.30 4.60 6.20
C VAL A 11 -29.44 3.78 5.25
N CYS A 12 -29.92 3.53 4.03
CA CYS A 12 -29.12 2.87 3.01
C CYS A 12 -28.28 3.86 2.21
N ARG A 13 -27.01 3.54 1.94
CA ARG A 13 -26.09 4.35 1.11
C ARG A 13 -25.30 3.48 0.17
N GLU A 14 -24.96 4.03 -0.99
CA GLU A 14 -23.99 3.42 -1.88
C GLU A 14 -22.57 3.65 -1.37
N VAL A 15 -21.78 2.58 -1.31
CA VAL A 15 -20.35 2.66 -0.97
C VAL A 15 -19.50 2.02 -2.06
N PRO A 16 -18.24 2.48 -2.26
CA PRO A 16 -17.33 1.87 -3.21
C PRO A 16 -17.14 0.37 -2.95
N SER A 17 -17.09 -0.42 -4.02
CA SER A 17 -16.96 -1.87 -3.93
C SER A 17 -15.84 -2.43 -4.81
N GLN A 18 -15.42 -3.65 -4.49
CA GLN A 18 -14.52 -4.48 -5.28
C GLN A 18 -15.17 -5.83 -5.58
N LEU A 19 -14.80 -6.43 -6.71
CA LEU A 19 -15.20 -7.80 -7.03
C LEU A 19 -14.33 -8.79 -6.25
N ARG A 20 -14.96 -9.74 -5.56
CA ARG A 20 -14.30 -10.83 -4.83
C ARG A 20 -14.86 -12.17 -5.28
N ALA A 21 -13.98 -13.16 -5.46
CA ALA A 21 -14.42 -14.53 -5.75
C ALA A 21 -15.00 -15.17 -4.49
N ILE A 22 -16.16 -15.83 -4.60
CA ILE A 22 -16.94 -16.38 -3.46
C ILE A 22 -16.99 -17.91 -3.38
N GLY A 23 -16.35 -18.63 -4.28
CA GLY A 23 -16.35 -20.10 -4.25
C GLY A 23 -15.20 -20.74 -5.01
N PRO A 24 -14.89 -22.02 -4.73
CA PRO A 24 -13.97 -22.79 -5.56
C PRO A 24 -14.55 -22.95 -6.97
N ARG A 25 -13.68 -22.95 -7.98
CA ARG A 25 -14.07 -23.18 -9.38
C ARG A 25 -14.60 -24.60 -9.56
N GLN A 26 -15.89 -24.82 -9.37
CA GLN A 26 -16.55 -26.04 -9.79
C GLN A 26 -17.13 -25.78 -11.19
N ASN A 27 -16.49 -26.35 -12.21
CA ASN A 27 -16.97 -26.45 -13.60
C ASN A 27 -17.00 -25.21 -14.51
N GLY A 28 -16.45 -24.08 -14.10
CA GLY A 28 -16.46 -22.87 -14.94
C GLY A 28 -15.99 -21.67 -14.15
N ALA A 29 -16.10 -20.48 -14.73
CA ALA A 29 -15.60 -19.25 -14.14
C ALA A 29 -15.97 -19.10 -12.65
N PRO A 30 -15.07 -18.54 -11.81
CA PRO A 30 -15.37 -18.33 -10.40
C PRO A 30 -16.57 -17.39 -10.26
N GLU A 31 -17.45 -17.68 -9.31
CA GLU A 31 -18.50 -16.75 -8.92
C GLU A 31 -17.88 -15.54 -8.24
N PHE A 32 -18.35 -14.35 -8.60
CA PHE A 32 -17.89 -13.10 -8.01
C PHE A 32 -19.04 -12.36 -7.35
N GLU A 33 -18.75 -11.74 -6.22
CA GLU A 33 -19.64 -10.79 -5.57
C GLU A 33 -19.00 -9.40 -5.45
N GLN A 34 -19.86 -8.39 -5.34
CA GLN A 34 -19.45 -7.04 -4.97
C GLN A 34 -19.33 -6.95 -3.44
N VAL A 35 -18.13 -6.64 -2.98
CA VAL A 35 -17.81 -6.47 -1.56
C VAL A 35 -17.43 -5.01 -1.30
N PRO A 36 -18.00 -4.35 -0.27
CA PRO A 36 -17.60 -3.01 0.12
C PRO A 36 -16.09 -2.90 0.34
N LEU A 37 -15.51 -1.81 -0.17
CA LEU A 37 -14.13 -1.46 0.13
C LEU A 37 -14.04 -0.94 1.57
N ASN A 38 -13.03 -1.40 2.30
CA ASN A 38 -12.84 -1.00 3.69
C ASN A 38 -12.05 0.32 3.79
N CYS A 39 -12.53 1.37 3.13
CA CYS A 39 -11.84 2.66 2.98
C CYS A 39 -12.33 3.77 3.93
N ASP A 40 -13.37 3.52 4.73
CA ASP A 40 -13.89 4.47 5.72
C ASP A 40 -13.21 4.27 7.09
N SER A 41 -12.82 5.38 7.73
CA SER A 41 -12.14 5.37 9.03
C SER A 41 -13.08 5.13 10.22
N HIS A 42 -14.37 5.42 10.06
CA HIS A 42 -15.40 5.28 11.08
C HIS A 42 -16.18 3.95 10.95
N TRP A 43 -16.27 3.42 9.74
CA TRP A 43 -17.14 2.28 9.42
C TRP A 43 -16.35 1.05 8.93
N LYS A 44 -16.81 -0.12 9.36
CA LYS A 44 -16.50 -1.41 8.74
C LYS A 44 -17.79 -1.99 8.17
N PHE A 45 -17.68 -2.85 7.18
CA PHE A 45 -18.84 -3.43 6.49
C PHE A 45 -18.90 -4.93 6.73
N GLU A 46 -20.05 -5.41 7.19
CA GLU A 46 -20.28 -6.82 7.53
C GLU A 46 -21.50 -7.35 6.76
N ARG A 47 -21.56 -8.67 6.59
CA ARG A 47 -22.64 -9.35 5.89
C ARG A 47 -23.60 -9.95 6.92
N GLU A 48 -24.87 -9.57 6.88
CA GLU A 48 -25.93 -10.08 7.74
C GLU A 48 -27.16 -10.35 6.86
N ASP A 49 -27.77 -11.54 6.94
CA ASP A 49 -28.97 -11.91 6.17
C ASP A 49 -28.92 -11.57 4.66
N GLY A 50 -27.75 -11.69 4.03
CA GLY A 50 -27.56 -11.38 2.61
C GLY A 50 -27.53 -9.88 2.25
N ARG A 51 -27.61 -8.98 3.23
CA ARG A 51 -27.38 -7.53 3.08
C ARG A 51 -26.03 -7.13 3.67
N TRP A 52 -25.50 -6.00 3.18
CA TRP A 52 -24.33 -5.37 3.79
C TRP A 52 -24.78 -4.35 4.83
N ILE A 53 -24.19 -4.42 6.01
CA ILE A 53 -24.45 -3.49 7.12
C ILE A 53 -23.17 -2.73 7.48
N ALA A 54 -23.32 -1.46 7.85
CA ALA A 54 -22.22 -0.64 8.36
C ALA A 54 -22.18 -0.74 9.88
N VAL A 55 -21.05 -1.22 10.40
CA VAL A 55 -20.78 -1.32 11.83
C VAL A 55 -19.70 -0.32 12.19
N ARG A 56 -19.91 0.41 13.30
CA ARG A 56 -18.93 1.40 13.76
C ARG A 56 -17.64 0.69 14.12
N ARG A 57 -16.51 1.18 13.62
CA ARG A 57 -15.19 0.70 14.03
C ARG A 57 -14.99 1.01 15.50
N GLN A 58 -14.79 -0.06 16.27
CA GLN A 58 -14.35 0.03 17.66
C GLN A 58 -12.86 -0.26 17.66
N GLY A 59 -12.05 0.78 17.87
CA GLY A 59 -10.61 0.66 17.91
C GLY A 59 -10.01 1.96 18.39
N GLN A 60 -9.16 1.89 19.41
CA GLN A 60 -8.27 2.97 19.78
C GLN A 60 -7.18 3.01 18.70
N LEU A 61 -6.90 4.18 18.12
CA LEU A 61 -5.70 4.38 17.31
C LEU A 61 -4.52 3.92 18.19
N LEU A 62 -3.97 2.74 17.90
CA LEU A 62 -2.71 2.33 18.51
C LEU A 62 -1.73 3.45 18.18
N ALA A 63 -1.09 4.02 19.21
CA ALA A 63 -0.08 5.04 19.01
C ALA A 63 0.91 4.50 17.98
N LEU A 64 0.92 5.13 16.80
CA LEU A 64 1.81 4.74 15.72
C LEU A 64 3.22 4.73 16.31
N ARG A 65 3.95 3.62 16.13
CA ARG A 65 5.35 3.53 16.55
C ARG A 65 6.10 4.77 16.03
N PRO A 66 7.11 5.27 16.77
CA PRO A 66 7.88 6.44 16.37
C PRO A 66 8.30 6.31 14.91
N ALA A 67 8.14 7.41 14.17
CA ALA A 67 8.30 7.46 12.72
C ALA A 67 9.64 6.87 12.31
N THR A 68 9.65 5.60 11.94
CA THR A 68 10.70 5.07 11.07
C THR A 68 10.66 5.93 9.80
N PRO A 69 11.80 6.41 9.29
CA PRO A 69 11.82 7.18 8.06
C PRO A 69 11.01 6.43 7.01
N ALA A 70 9.94 7.06 6.52
CA ALA A 70 9.08 6.40 5.56
C ALA A 70 9.91 5.98 4.34
N TRP A 71 9.65 4.80 3.79
CA TRP A 71 10.50 4.19 2.77
C TRP A 71 10.73 5.10 1.54
N TRP A 72 9.77 5.98 1.23
CA TRP A 72 9.89 6.92 0.12
C TRP A 72 10.93 8.02 0.34
N HIS A 73 11.39 8.27 1.58
CA HIS A 73 12.51 9.19 1.84
C HIS A 73 13.85 8.66 1.28
N PHE A 74 13.96 7.35 1.04
CA PHE A 74 15.17 6.74 0.48
C PHE A 74 15.16 6.76 -1.05
N VAL A 75 14.09 7.20 -1.71
CA VAL A 75 14.02 7.33 -3.18
C VAL A 75 15.06 8.34 -3.69
N ALA A 76 15.31 9.42 -2.94
CA ALA A 76 16.36 10.38 -3.28
C ALA A 76 17.77 9.77 -3.28
N LEU A 77 17.98 8.69 -2.51
CA LEU A 77 19.26 7.97 -2.48
C LEU A 77 19.38 6.93 -3.60
N MET A 78 18.30 6.62 -4.32
CA MET A 78 18.29 5.74 -5.49
C MET A 78 18.41 6.50 -6.82
N MET A 79 18.41 7.84 -6.77
CA MET A 79 18.72 8.67 -7.92
C MET A 79 20.22 8.54 -8.19
N GLU A 80 20.61 7.92 -9.30
CA GLU A 80 22.01 7.93 -9.76
C GLU A 80 22.44 9.40 -9.92
N PRO A 81 23.59 9.82 -9.36
CA PRO A 81 24.10 11.16 -9.62
C PRO A 81 24.26 11.29 -11.13
N GLU A 82 23.61 12.31 -11.71
CA GLU A 82 23.76 12.71 -13.11
C GLU A 82 25.25 12.58 -13.45
N ARG A 83 25.60 11.60 -14.30
CA ARG A 83 26.98 11.43 -14.77
C ARG A 83 27.30 12.66 -15.60
N LEU A 84 27.84 13.68 -14.94
CA LEU A 84 28.42 14.82 -15.60
C LEU A 84 29.40 14.27 -16.64
N PRO A 85 29.26 14.64 -17.93
CA PRO A 85 30.18 14.16 -18.95
C PRO A 85 31.57 14.60 -18.52
N ARG A 86 32.44 13.59 -18.32
CA ARG A 86 33.82 13.77 -17.88
C ARG A 86 34.46 14.78 -18.82
N ALA A 87 34.60 16.02 -18.36
CA ALA A 87 35.33 17.04 -19.11
C ALA A 87 36.73 16.48 -19.34
N ALA A 88 37.06 16.27 -20.61
CA ALA A 88 38.36 15.80 -21.05
C ALA A 88 39.42 16.87 -20.74
N GLY A 89 40.54 16.44 -20.16
CA GLY A 89 41.69 17.29 -19.79
C GLY A 89 41.50 17.90 -18.41
N ILE A 90 42.38 17.68 -17.44
CA ILE A 90 43.83 17.88 -17.48
C ILE A 90 44.52 16.87 -16.53
N GLU A 91 45.65 16.34 -16.99
CA GLU A 91 46.59 15.48 -16.26
C GLU A 91 47.26 16.26 -15.11
N ASP A 92 47.53 15.61 -13.97
CA ASP A 92 48.88 15.40 -13.42
C ASP A 92 48.87 15.06 -11.91
N GLN A 93 49.82 14.21 -11.51
CA GLN A 93 50.31 13.86 -10.16
C GLN A 93 49.36 13.00 -9.29
N GLY A 94 49.64 11.72 -8.98
CA GLY A 94 50.92 11.08 -8.72
C GLY A 94 51.11 10.90 -7.22
N VAL A 95 50.63 9.80 -6.65
CA VAL A 95 51.20 9.21 -5.42
C VAL A 95 51.07 7.68 -5.51
N GLU A 96 52.23 7.03 -5.53
CA GLU A 96 52.45 5.60 -5.49
C GLU A 96 52.06 4.96 -4.14
N ALA A 97 51.73 3.67 -4.25
CA ALA A 97 52.11 2.57 -3.38
C ALA A 97 51.74 2.60 -1.88
N GLY A 98 50.81 1.70 -1.54
CA GLY A 98 50.58 1.22 -0.18
C GLY A 98 49.76 -0.06 -0.14
N LEU A 99 50.12 -1.08 -0.93
CA LEU A 99 49.63 -2.44 -0.73
C LEU A 99 50.27 -3.01 0.54
N GLN A 100 49.54 -3.09 1.64
CA GLN A 100 49.90 -3.97 2.75
C GLN A 100 48.88 -5.10 2.87
N SER A 101 49.39 -6.28 2.52
CA SER A 101 48.76 -7.58 2.68
C SER A 101 49.17 -8.20 4.02
N ALA A 102 48.22 -8.95 4.59
CA ALA A 102 48.36 -10.05 5.55
C ALA A 102 48.82 -9.78 6.99
N ALA A 103 47.92 -10.09 7.93
CA ALA A 103 48.14 -11.13 8.94
C ALA A 103 46.78 -11.73 9.36
#